data_AF-J0NAQ9-F1
#
_entry.id   AF-J0NAQ9-F1
#
_cell.length_a   1.000
_cell.length_b   1.000
_cell.length_c   1.000
_cell.angle_alpha   90.00
_cell.angle_beta   90.00
_cell.angle_gamma   90.00
#
_symmetry.space_group_name_H-M   'P 1'
#
loop_
_entity.id
_entity.type
_entity.pdbx_description
1 polymer ?
#
loop_
_entity_poly.entity_id
_entity_poly.type
_entity_poly.pdbx_seq_one_letter_code
_entity_poly.pdbx_strand_id
1 'polypeptide(L)'
;MSNEVIVKGLDFNKVVQHLRDASHWEKYYKNSGNIHMYHQDNTILKDKTRFRFETFGFLVEAEVEEFELKDAILRLAWRGWNEAKGDEYLEVYHAWLVEKLDNDRVRILTQESQSGVPAKALAKSVPNAMLNGHQAWLDGLVAYSR
;
A
#
# COMPACT_ATOMS: atom_id res chain seq x y z
N MET A 1 3.98 -7.24 9.07
CA MET A 1 2.56 -7.60 8.82
C MET A 1 2.42 -8.23 7.45
N SER A 2 1.43 -9.11 7.24
CA SER A 2 1.23 -9.81 5.96
C SER A 2 -0.26 -10.04 5.71
N ASN A 3 -0.73 -9.65 4.52
CA ASN A 3 -2.10 -9.85 4.08
C ASN A 3 -2.10 -10.33 2.62
N GLU A 4 -3.03 -11.21 2.28
CA GLU A 4 -3.10 -11.80 0.94
C GLU A 4 -4.55 -12.08 0.56
N VAL A 5 -4.87 -11.83 -0.71
CA VAL A 5 -6.12 -12.27 -1.34
C VAL A 5 -5.83 -12.92 -2.69
N ILE A 6 -6.60 -13.94 -3.03
CA ILE A 6 -6.60 -14.58 -4.36
C ILE A 6 -8.03 -14.60 -4.87
N VAL A 7 -8.27 -13.96 -6.01
CA VAL A 7 -9.62 -13.70 -6.51
C VAL A 7 -9.74 -14.16 -7.96
N LYS A 8 -10.75 -15.00 -8.24
CA LYS A 8 -11.08 -15.45 -9.59
C LYS A 8 -11.85 -14.37 -10.36
N GLY A 9 -11.53 -14.20 -11.64
CA GLY A 9 -12.18 -13.25 -12.56
C GLY A 9 -11.90 -11.79 -12.24
N LEU A 10 -10.82 -11.49 -11.52
CA LEU A 10 -10.40 -10.12 -11.22
C LEU A 10 -9.48 -9.61 -12.33
N ASP A 11 -9.71 -8.38 -12.81
CA ASP A 11 -8.89 -7.78 -13.86
C ASP A 11 -7.57 -7.25 -13.28
N PHE A 12 -6.47 -7.92 -13.63
CA PHE A 12 -5.12 -7.52 -13.25
C PHE A 12 -4.78 -6.06 -13.59
N ASN A 13 -5.19 -5.57 -14.77
CA ASN A 13 -4.83 -4.23 -15.22
C ASN A 13 -5.56 -3.17 -14.39
N LYS A 14 -6.84 -3.40 -14.06
CA LYS A 14 -7.60 -2.53 -13.15
C LYS A 14 -6.97 -2.49 -11.76
N VAL A 15 -6.58 -3.66 -11.21
CA VAL A 15 -5.91 -3.72 -9.90
C VAL A 15 -4.60 -2.91 -9.91
N VAL A 16 -3.76 -3.12 -10.93
CA VAL A 16 -2.50 -2.36 -11.10
C VAL A 16 -2.77 -0.86 -11.22
N GLN A 17 -3.77 -0.46 -12.00
CA GLN A 17 -4.14 0.94 -12.17
C GLN A 17 -4.58 1.57 -10.85
N HIS A 18 -5.53 0.96 -10.14
CA HIS A 18 -6.09 1.52 -8.91
C HIS A 18 -5.11 1.49 -7.74
N LEU A 19 -4.18 0.53 -7.70
CA LEU A 19 -3.10 0.52 -6.71
C LEU A 19 -2.07 1.62 -6.99
N ARG A 20 -1.65 1.79 -8.26
CA ARG A 20 -0.60 2.75 -8.63
C ARG A 20 -1.08 4.19 -8.62
N ASP A 21 -2.32 4.45 -9.01
CA ASP A 21 -2.86 5.80 -8.98
C ASP A 21 -3.42 6.10 -7.58
N ALA A 22 -2.58 6.73 -6.76
CA ALA A 22 -2.89 6.99 -5.36
C ALA A 22 -4.14 7.86 -5.16
N SER A 23 -4.61 8.59 -6.19
CA SER A 23 -5.85 9.36 -6.11
C SER A 23 -7.11 8.48 -5.97
N HIS A 24 -6.98 7.16 -6.17
CA HIS A 24 -8.07 6.22 -5.95
C HIS A 24 -8.15 5.72 -4.51
N TRP A 25 -7.08 5.81 -3.71
CA TRP A 25 -7.01 5.13 -2.42
C TRP A 25 -8.14 5.56 -1.48
N GLU A 26 -8.40 6.86 -1.33
CA GLU A 26 -9.50 7.35 -0.48
C GLU A 26 -10.90 6.91 -0.96
N LYS A 27 -11.03 6.58 -2.26
CA LYS A 27 -12.31 6.15 -2.85
C LYS A 27 -12.70 4.73 -2.45
N TYR A 28 -11.73 3.88 -2.12
CA TYR A 28 -11.98 2.47 -1.79
C TYR A 28 -11.38 2.01 -0.45
N TYR A 29 -10.49 2.79 0.15
CA TYR A 29 -9.83 2.49 1.42
C TYR A 29 -10.02 3.64 2.41
N LYS A 30 -10.99 3.46 3.32
CA LYS A 30 -11.47 4.49 4.24
C LYS A 30 -10.44 5.04 5.22
N ASN A 31 -9.34 4.33 5.46
CA ASN A 31 -8.30 4.81 6.37
C ASN A 31 -7.26 5.66 5.63
N SER A 32 -7.32 5.78 4.30
CA SER A 32 -6.48 6.72 3.55
C SER A 32 -7.18 8.05 3.34
N GLY A 33 -6.38 9.12 3.31
CA GLY A 33 -6.84 10.49 3.08
C GLY A 33 -5.99 11.21 2.03
N ASN A 34 -5.70 12.48 2.30
CA ASN A 34 -5.04 13.36 1.35
C ASN A 34 -3.70 12.80 0.86
N ILE A 35 -3.43 12.98 -0.43
CA ILE A 35 -2.14 12.66 -1.05
C ILE A 35 -1.50 13.91 -1.63
N HIS A 36 -0.17 13.94 -1.66
CA HIS A 36 0.59 14.98 -2.35
C HIS A 36 1.82 14.39 -3.02
N MET A 37 1.99 14.70 -4.30
CA MET A 37 3.14 14.31 -5.09
C MET A 37 4.11 15.49 -5.21
N TYR A 38 5.36 15.33 -4.78
CA TYR A 38 6.29 16.46 -4.69
C TYR A 38 6.88 16.88 -6.04
N HIS A 39 7.09 15.91 -6.95
CA HIS A 39 7.87 16.10 -8.17
C HIS A 39 7.18 15.52 -9.42
N GLN A 40 5.84 15.44 -9.42
CA GLN A 40 5.07 14.97 -10.57
C GLN A 40 3.68 15.60 -10.64
N ASP A 41 3.18 15.80 -11.86
CA ASP A 41 1.88 16.44 -12.15
C ASP A 41 0.70 15.46 -12.20
N ASN A 42 0.95 14.19 -11.88
CA ASN A 42 -0.06 13.14 -11.80
C ASN A 42 0.13 12.34 -10.51
N THR A 43 -0.80 11.45 -10.19
CA THR A 43 -0.82 10.66 -8.95
C THR A 43 -0.39 9.21 -9.17
N ILE A 44 0.24 8.91 -10.30
CA ILE A 44 0.68 7.55 -10.64
C ILE A 44 2.04 7.29 -10.01
N LEU A 45 2.11 6.27 -9.16
CA LEU A 45 3.36 5.77 -8.60
C LEU A 45 4.21 5.07 -9.68
N LYS A 46 5.49 5.42 -9.70
CA LYS A 46 6.57 4.82 -10.48
C LYS A 46 7.85 4.83 -9.64
N ASP A 47 8.92 4.25 -10.17
CA ASP A 47 10.23 4.27 -9.50
C ASP A 47 10.62 5.70 -9.09
N LYS A 48 11.11 5.84 -7.85
CA LYS A 48 11.52 7.11 -7.23
C LYS A 48 10.44 8.18 -7.10
N THR A 49 9.15 7.83 -7.25
CA THR A 49 8.07 8.77 -6.90
C THR A 49 8.18 9.15 -5.42
N ARG A 50 8.43 10.45 -5.16
CA ARG A 50 8.42 11.06 -3.83
C ARG A 50 7.06 11.66 -3.55
N PHE A 51 6.41 11.21 -2.49
CA PHE A 51 5.04 11.60 -2.16
C PHE A 51 4.77 11.55 -0.66
N ARG A 52 3.63 12.07 -0.24
CA ARG A 52 3.10 11.86 1.10
C ARG A 52 1.62 11.51 1.03
N PHE A 53 1.14 10.80 2.05
CA PHE A 53 -0.26 10.45 2.17
C PHE A 53 -0.68 10.35 3.64
N GLU A 54 -1.96 10.57 3.90
CA GLU A 54 -2.55 10.32 5.21
C GLU A 54 -3.06 8.89 5.29
N THR A 55 -2.72 8.18 6.37
CA THR A 55 -3.30 6.88 6.70
C THR A 55 -3.49 6.71 8.20
N PHE A 56 -4.63 6.17 8.62
CA PHE A 56 -5.01 6.05 10.04
C PHE A 56 -4.90 7.37 10.84
N GLY A 57 -5.06 8.52 10.19
CA GLY A 57 -4.90 9.84 10.80
C GLY A 57 -3.44 10.28 10.99
N PHE A 58 -2.46 9.54 10.46
CA PHE A 58 -1.05 9.90 10.46
C PHE A 58 -0.61 10.35 9.07
N LEU A 59 0.25 11.37 9.03
CA LEU A 59 0.93 11.78 7.80
C LEU A 59 2.17 10.91 7.60
N VAL A 60 2.26 10.27 6.43
CA VAL A 60 3.40 9.44 6.04
C VAL A 60 4.12 10.12 4.88
N GLU A 61 5.38 10.45 5.07
CA GLU A 61 6.30 10.78 3.98
C GLU A 61 6.79 9.48 3.35
N ALA A 62 6.83 9.41 2.01
CA ALA A 62 7.17 8.18 1.32
C ALA A 62 7.98 8.41 0.03
N GLU A 63 8.76 7.41 -0.34
CA GLU A 63 9.44 7.29 -1.62
C GLU A 63 9.35 5.87 -2.15
N VAL A 64 8.97 5.71 -3.42
CA VAL A 64 8.97 4.41 -4.10
C VAL A 64 10.41 3.93 -4.29
N GLU A 65 10.72 2.75 -3.74
CA GLU A 65 12.06 2.15 -3.78
C GLU A 65 12.11 0.87 -4.63
N GLU A 66 10.97 0.25 -4.91
CA GLU A 66 10.84 -0.87 -5.85
C GLU A 66 9.67 -0.59 -6.81
N PHE A 67 9.93 -0.68 -8.12
CA PHE A 67 8.89 -0.65 -9.13
C PHE A 67 9.29 -1.52 -10.33
N GLU A 68 8.58 -2.63 -10.52
CA GLU A 68 8.74 -3.52 -11.67
C GLU A 68 7.36 -3.98 -12.14
N LEU A 69 6.94 -3.54 -13.33
CA LEU A 69 5.68 -3.95 -13.95
C LEU A 69 5.96 -4.78 -15.20
N LYS A 70 5.45 -6.00 -15.22
CA LYS A 70 5.46 -6.95 -16.34
C LYS A 70 4.03 -7.38 -16.67
N ASP A 71 3.85 -8.12 -17.77
CA ASP A 71 2.54 -8.54 -18.28
C ASP A 71 1.68 -9.34 -17.29
N ALA A 72 2.32 -10.02 -16.33
CA ALA A 72 1.65 -10.90 -15.37
C ALA A 72 2.00 -10.60 -13.91
N ILE A 73 2.86 -9.61 -13.62
CA ILE A 73 3.28 -9.30 -12.26
C ILE A 73 3.64 -7.81 -12.09
N LEU A 74 3.20 -7.22 -10.99
CA LEU A 74 3.66 -5.94 -10.47
C LEU A 74 4.38 -6.18 -9.15
N ARG A 75 5.60 -5.65 -9.03
CA ARG A 75 6.29 -5.40 -7.76
C ARG A 75 6.30 -3.90 -7.53
N LEU A 76 5.81 -3.48 -6.36
CA LEU A 76 5.79 -2.08 -5.95
C LEU A 76 6.07 -2.01 -4.47
N ALA A 77 7.04 -1.20 -4.06
CA ALA A 77 7.26 -0.92 -2.65
C ALA A 77 7.72 0.50 -2.43
N TRP A 78 7.38 1.03 -1.26
CA TRP A 78 7.89 2.32 -0.80
C TRP A 78 8.41 2.21 0.62
N ARG A 79 9.46 2.99 0.88
CA ARG A 79 9.84 3.35 2.25
C ARG A 79 8.95 4.50 2.69
N GLY A 80 8.38 4.38 3.89
CA GLY A 80 7.56 5.40 4.53
C GLY A 80 8.16 5.82 5.87
N TRP A 81 8.02 7.08 6.24
CA TRP A 81 8.48 7.60 7.54
C TRP A 81 7.63 8.77 8.00
N ASN A 82 7.68 9.07 9.30
CA ASN A 82 7.16 10.33 9.85
C ASN A 82 8.32 11.31 10.10
N GLU A 83 8.01 12.61 10.24
CA GLU A 83 9.01 13.65 10.54
C GLU A 83 9.34 13.79 12.05
N ALA A 84 9.02 12.76 12.84
CA ALA A 84 9.30 12.73 14.26
C ALA A 84 10.77 12.37 14.56
N LYS A 85 11.18 12.48 15.82
CA LYS A 85 12.53 12.14 16.28
C LYS A 85 12.48 11.25 17.51
N GLY A 86 13.57 10.52 17.77
CA GLY A 86 13.69 9.67 18.95
C GLY A 86 12.61 8.59 18.98
N ASP A 87 11.97 8.41 20.14
CA ASP A 87 10.98 7.35 20.36
C ASP A 87 9.65 7.57 19.60
N GLU A 88 9.43 8.75 19.03
CA GLU A 88 8.25 9.02 18.19
C GLU A 88 8.49 8.69 16.71
N TYR A 89 9.75 8.45 16.32
CA TYR A 89 10.10 8.10 14.95
C TYR A 89 9.58 6.72 14.55
N LEU A 90 8.95 6.65 13.39
CA LEU A 90 8.46 5.45 12.76
C LEU A 90 8.95 5.43 11.31
N GLU A 91 9.54 4.30 10.92
CA GLU A 91 9.92 4.01 9.54
C GLU A 91 9.35 2.67 9.13
N VAL A 92 8.88 2.59 7.89
CA VAL A 92 8.23 1.40 7.33
C VAL A 92 8.76 1.12 5.92
N TYR A 93 8.69 -0.14 5.52
CA TYR A 93 8.83 -0.56 4.13
C TYR A 93 7.59 -1.37 3.77
N HIS A 94 6.74 -0.81 2.90
CA HIS A 94 5.45 -1.38 2.52
C HIS A 94 5.51 -1.88 1.08
N ALA A 95 5.49 -3.20 0.92
CA ALA A 95 5.64 -3.89 -0.34
C ALA A 95 4.32 -4.52 -0.82
N TRP A 96 4.18 -4.56 -2.13
CA TRP A 96 3.03 -5.09 -2.86
C TRP A 96 3.50 -5.99 -4.00
N LEU A 97 2.84 -7.13 -4.12
CA LEU A 97 2.98 -8.06 -5.22
C LEU A 97 1.59 -8.35 -5.78
N VAL A 98 1.33 -7.94 -7.02
CA VAL A 98 0.12 -8.30 -7.76
C VAL A 98 0.52 -9.23 -8.87
N GLU A 99 -0.07 -10.42 -8.97
CA GLU A 99 0.28 -11.37 -10.02
C GLU A 99 -0.93 -12.13 -10.58
N LYS A 100 -0.89 -12.43 -11.88
CA LYS A 100 -1.81 -13.38 -12.51
C LYS A 100 -1.39 -14.79 -12.13
N LEU A 101 -2.36 -15.59 -11.70
CA LEU A 101 -2.23 -17.02 -11.46
C LEU A 101 -3.06 -17.79 -12.49
N ASP A 102 -2.78 -19.10 -12.62
CA ASP A 102 -3.57 -20.00 -13.46
C ASP A 102 -5.06 -19.97 -13.10
N ASN A 103 -5.89 -20.35 -14.07
CA ASN A 103 -7.35 -20.44 -13.95
C ASN A 103 -8.03 -19.10 -13.64
N ASP A 104 -7.58 -18.04 -14.31
CA ASP A 104 -8.18 -16.70 -14.27
C ASP A 104 -8.27 -16.14 -12.84
N ARG A 105 -7.13 -16.15 -12.13
CA ARG A 105 -7.03 -15.64 -10.77
C ARG A 105 -5.98 -14.54 -10.71
N VAL A 106 -6.24 -13.54 -9.87
CA VAL A 106 -5.23 -12.55 -9.48
C VAL A 106 -4.96 -12.70 -8.00
N ARG A 107 -3.67 -12.76 -7.65
CA ARG A 107 -3.18 -12.67 -6.28
C ARG A 107 -2.73 -11.25 -6.00
N ILE A 108 -3.11 -10.73 -4.84
CA ILE A 108 -2.61 -9.47 -4.29
C ILE A 108 -2.04 -9.80 -2.91
N LEU A 109 -0.73 -9.73 -2.80
CA LEU A 109 0.01 -9.86 -1.55
C LEU A 109 0.51 -8.47 -1.15
N THR A 110 0.32 -8.11 0.12
CA THR A 110 0.94 -6.94 0.70
C THR A 110 1.59 -7.28 2.03
N GLN A 111 2.80 -6.77 2.23
CA GLN A 111 3.56 -6.97 3.44
C GLN A 111 4.22 -5.65 3.85
N GLU A 112 4.28 -5.42 5.16
CA GLU A 112 4.92 -4.24 5.69
C GLU A 112 5.85 -4.62 6.85
N SER A 113 7.08 -4.10 6.78
CA SER A 113 8.05 -4.14 7.86
C SER A 113 8.12 -2.77 8.52
N GLN A 114 8.11 -2.71 9.85
CA GLN A 114 8.09 -1.46 10.61
C GLN A 114 9.22 -1.44 11.64
N SER A 115 9.87 -0.28 11.81
CA SER A 115 10.91 -0.03 12.80
C SER A 115 10.60 1.23 13.60
N GLY A 116 10.87 1.19 14.91
CA GLY A 116 10.61 2.29 15.85
C GLY A 116 9.87 1.83 17.11
N VAL A 117 9.82 2.67 18.13
CA VAL A 117 9.02 2.41 19.34
C VAL A 117 7.53 2.30 19.02
N PRO A 118 6.93 3.13 18.12
CA PRO A 118 5.53 3.00 17.75
C PRO A 118 5.20 1.63 17.14
N ALA A 119 6.11 1.06 16.33
CA ALA A 119 5.96 -0.27 15.75
C ALA A 119 5.81 -1.39 16.80
N LYS A 120 6.54 -1.28 17.93
CA LYS A 120 6.44 -2.25 19.04
C LYS A 120 5.06 -2.22 19.70
N ALA A 121 4.42 -1.05 19.77
CA ALA A 121 3.07 -0.91 20.28
C ALA A 121 2.03 -1.47 19.30
N LEU A 122 2.16 -1.13 18.00
CA LEU A 122 1.30 -1.67 16.94
C LEU A 122 1.33 -3.21 16.90
N ALA A 123 2.51 -3.82 17.05
CA ALA A 123 2.67 -5.27 17.07
C ALA A 123 1.91 -5.98 18.21
N LYS A 124 1.60 -5.28 19.31
CA LYS A 124 0.88 -5.83 20.47
C LYS A 124 -0.63 -5.58 20.42
N SER A 125 -1.13 -4.83 19.44
CA SER A 125 -2.55 -4.50 19.34
C SER A 125 -3.40 -5.76 19.10
N VAL A 126 -4.54 -5.85 19.80
CA VAL A 126 -5.53 -6.92 19.65
C VAL A 126 -6.95 -6.29 19.62
N PRO A 127 -7.69 -6.39 18.52
CA PRO A 127 -7.28 -6.99 17.25
C PRO A 127 -6.14 -6.18 16.59
N ASN A 128 -5.30 -6.85 15.79
CA ASN A 128 -4.12 -6.19 15.21
C ASN A 128 -4.53 -5.10 14.21
N ALA A 129 -4.25 -3.84 14.54
CA ALA A 129 -4.73 -2.68 13.78
C ALA A 129 -4.21 -2.68 12.33
N MET A 130 -2.92 -2.95 12.15
CA MET A 130 -2.30 -2.98 10.83
C MET A 130 -2.84 -4.14 9.98
N LEU A 131 -3.05 -5.31 10.59
CA LEU A 131 -3.60 -6.48 9.88
C LEU A 131 -4.98 -6.18 9.31
N ASN A 132 -5.86 -5.59 10.14
CA ASN A 132 -7.22 -5.28 9.74
C ASN A 132 -7.28 -4.14 8.72
N GLY A 133 -6.45 -3.11 8.88
CA GLY A 133 -6.42 -2.03 7.89
C GLY A 133 -5.85 -2.46 6.55
N HIS A 134 -4.82 -3.30 6.53
CA HIS A 134 -4.29 -3.82 5.26
C HIS A 134 -5.27 -4.78 4.59
N GLN A 135 -6.00 -5.58 5.38
CA GLN A 135 -7.10 -6.38 4.83
C GLN A 135 -8.19 -5.50 4.21
N ALA A 136 -8.60 -4.43 4.89
CA ALA A 136 -9.58 -3.48 4.36
C ALA A 136 -9.08 -2.80 3.07
N TRP A 137 -7.78 -2.52 2.96
CA TRP A 137 -7.18 -2.01 1.73
C TRP A 137 -7.30 -3.04 0.59
N LEU A 138 -6.94 -4.31 0.83
CA LEU A 138 -7.09 -5.38 -0.15
C LEU A 138 -8.54 -5.57 -0.59
N ASP A 139 -9.47 -5.65 0.38
CA ASP A 139 -10.89 -5.87 0.10
C ASP A 139 -11.48 -4.70 -0.71
N GLY A 140 -11.12 -3.47 -0.36
CA GLY A 140 -11.51 -2.26 -1.08
C GLY A 140 -10.95 -2.23 -2.50
N LEU A 141 -9.66 -2.54 -2.67
CA LEU A 141 -9.01 -2.58 -3.99
C LEU A 141 -9.64 -3.64 -4.89
N VAL A 142 -9.95 -4.83 -4.35
CA VAL A 142 -10.66 -5.88 -5.07
C VAL A 142 -12.05 -5.42 -5.48
N ALA A 143 -12.83 -4.82 -4.58
CA ALA A 143 -14.17 -4.35 -4.88
C ALA A 143 -14.18 -3.25 -5.95
N TYR A 144 -13.23 -2.31 -5.87
CA TYR A 144 -13.11 -1.18 -6.80
C TYR A 144 -12.58 -1.59 -8.18
N SER A 145 -11.89 -2.73 -8.28
CA SER A 145 -11.29 -3.23 -9.52
C SER A 145 -12.15 -4.28 -10.25
N ARG A 146 -13.39 -4.49 -9.82
CA ARG A 146 -14.35 -5.37 -10.51
C ARG A 146 -15.03 -4.69 -11.70
#